data_AF-A0AAU7FAN0-F1
#
_entry.id   AF-A0AAU7FAN0-F1
#
_cell.length_a   1.000
_cell.length_b   1.000
_cell.length_c   1.000
_cell.angle_alpha   90.00
_cell.angle_beta   90.00
_cell.angle_gamma   90.00
#
_symmetry.space_group_name_H-M   'P 1'
#
loop_
_entity.id
_entity.type
_entity.pdbx_description
1 polymer ?
#
loop_
_entity_poly.entity_id
_entity_poly.type
_entity_poly.pdbx_seq_one_letter_code
_entity_poly.pdbx_strand_id
1 'polypeptide(L)'
;MTDAVINAKGSQESWAQLFGGAQSTGHVDVHQFDVRAAESLAFGLNPIVSAAGELLYTGLQLRNAKEACDLALLQQLLIAKVGEFEEAMRIRGVRHEHVIGARYVMCTFLDEIVASSSWGGSWSATSLLVHFHKETWGGEKFFQLLERLKESANESRDLLELMYVCMSYGFAGRYLVLDGGMQQHEVIRKNLGELLRTLRPSANAEMASQWQGVSKQSKRSMVVVPIWVAAALLSLAALLLYLFLSLRLNQFSDPVFGSIQSLRVKSSGDAIPAKEARFSRFLEREVREGLVSVADYEDRSVVTILGDSSFSSGSADVLPIVLPVLHRIGLELKKYPGAVVINGHTDNQPISNLRFPSNWQLSKARAESVATVLVSDIGKGRIEVKGSADSESVADNSTAIGRAKNRRVEITVFITNK
;
A
#
# COMPACT_ATOMS: atom_id res chain seq x y z
N MET A 1 19.49 -30.78 -33.42
CA MET A 1 20.21 -30.88 -34.70
C MET A 1 19.50 -29.94 -35.67
N THR A 2 19.50 -28.61 -35.46
CA THR A 2 20.59 -27.65 -35.75
C THR A 2 21.25 -27.94 -37.10
N ASP A 3 20.76 -27.30 -38.16
CA ASP A 3 21.54 -26.82 -39.32
C ASP A 3 20.64 -26.05 -40.31
N ALA A 4 20.22 -24.85 -39.90
CA ALA A 4 19.74 -23.82 -40.81
C ALA A 4 20.17 -22.45 -40.25
N VAL A 5 21.49 -22.31 -40.04
CA VAL A 5 22.11 -21.03 -39.72
C VAL A 5 22.33 -20.29 -41.04
N ILE A 6 21.43 -19.33 -41.30
CA ILE A 6 21.64 -18.04 -41.95
C ILE A 6 23.00 -17.93 -42.67
N ASN A 7 22.98 -18.06 -43.99
CA ASN A 7 24.10 -17.68 -44.85
C ASN A 7 24.00 -16.18 -45.20
N ALA A 8 24.25 -15.30 -44.23
CA ALA A 8 24.41 -13.86 -44.47
C ALA A 8 25.76 -13.51 -45.14
N LYS A 9 26.69 -14.47 -45.23
CA LYS A 9 27.96 -14.32 -45.98
C LYS A 9 27.76 -14.45 -47.49
N GLY A 10 26.85 -15.33 -47.93
CA GLY A 10 26.59 -15.58 -49.35
C GLY A 10 25.96 -14.39 -50.10
N SER A 11 25.19 -13.52 -49.41
CA SER A 11 24.63 -12.34 -50.07
C SER A 11 25.71 -11.29 -50.36
N GLN A 12 26.65 -11.03 -49.44
CA GLN A 12 27.73 -10.08 -49.67
C GLN A 12 28.70 -10.51 -50.78
N GLU A 13 29.02 -11.81 -50.87
CA GLU A 13 29.85 -12.36 -51.95
C GLU A 13 29.14 -12.26 -53.32
N SER A 14 27.81 -12.45 -53.36
CA SER A 14 27.00 -12.33 -54.58
C SER A 14 26.85 -10.90 -55.08
N TRP A 15 26.73 -9.90 -54.19
CA TRP A 15 26.68 -8.48 -54.58
C TRP A 15 28.04 -7.95 -55.07
N ALA A 16 29.14 -8.39 -54.45
CA ALA A 16 30.49 -8.03 -54.87
C ALA A 16 30.86 -8.59 -56.26
N GLN A 17 30.30 -9.75 -56.64
CA GLN A 17 30.43 -10.32 -57.99
C GLN A 17 29.58 -9.61 -59.04
N LEU A 18 28.41 -9.07 -58.67
CA LEU A 18 27.50 -8.37 -59.59
C LEU A 18 27.95 -6.94 -59.96
N PHE A 19 28.68 -6.26 -59.08
CA PHE A 19 29.08 -4.85 -59.23
C PHE A 19 30.60 -4.63 -59.22
N GLY A 20 31.38 -5.60 -59.70
CA GLY A 20 32.80 -5.38 -60.02
C GLY A 20 33.63 -4.71 -58.90
N GLY A 21 33.73 -5.35 -57.73
CA GLY A 21 34.79 -5.11 -56.74
C GLY A 21 35.18 -3.64 -56.45
N ALA A 22 34.39 -2.94 -55.65
CA ALA A 22 34.85 -1.76 -54.91
C ALA A 22 34.82 -2.06 -53.40
N GLN A 23 35.99 -2.08 -52.77
CA GLN A 23 36.14 -2.21 -51.32
C GLN A 23 35.41 -1.06 -50.61
N SER A 24 34.33 -1.39 -49.91
CA SER A 24 33.68 -0.52 -48.95
C SER A 24 34.55 -0.39 -47.69
N THR A 25 35.35 0.67 -47.61
CA THR A 25 35.95 1.12 -46.34
C THR A 25 34.88 1.87 -45.54
N GLY A 26 34.21 1.14 -44.66
CA GLY A 26 33.23 1.69 -43.74
C GLY A 26 32.80 0.59 -42.78
N HIS A 27 33.68 0.24 -41.83
CA HIS A 27 33.35 -0.68 -40.75
C HIS A 27 32.24 -0.05 -39.89
N VAL A 28 31.00 -0.48 -40.11
CA VAL A 28 29.92 -0.36 -39.13
C VAL A 28 29.77 -1.75 -38.55
N ASP A 29 30.10 -1.90 -37.26
CA ASP A 29 29.86 -3.14 -36.51
C ASP A 29 28.34 -3.38 -36.40
N VAL A 30 27.81 -4.26 -37.24
CA VAL A 30 26.42 -4.75 -37.19
C VAL A 30 26.34 -6.12 -36.49
N HIS A 31 27.30 -6.43 -35.61
CA HIS A 31 27.23 -7.62 -34.78
C HIS A 31 26.40 -7.38 -33.51
N GLN A 32 25.07 -7.48 -33.67
CA GLN A 32 24.06 -7.96 -32.70
C GLN A 32 22.68 -7.34 -32.97
N PHE A 33 22.16 -7.51 -34.18
CA PHE A 33 20.71 -7.65 -34.31
C PHE A 33 20.42 -9.14 -34.20
N ASP A 34 19.79 -9.55 -33.10
CA ASP A 34 19.31 -10.91 -32.92
C ASP A 34 18.25 -11.18 -33.99
N VAL A 35 18.67 -11.80 -35.10
CA VAL A 35 17.83 -12.13 -36.26
C VAL A 35 16.63 -12.95 -35.82
N ARG A 36 16.76 -13.73 -34.74
CA ARG A 36 15.65 -14.50 -34.14
C ARG A 36 14.65 -13.63 -33.40
N ALA A 37 15.09 -12.56 -32.74
CA ALA A 37 14.19 -11.59 -32.12
C ALA A 37 13.41 -10.83 -33.20
N ALA A 38 14.06 -10.45 -34.30
CA ALA A 38 13.42 -9.85 -35.47
C ALA A 38 12.43 -10.80 -36.17
N GLU A 39 12.77 -12.09 -36.32
CA GLU A 39 11.86 -13.14 -36.82
C GLU A 39 10.66 -13.37 -35.88
N SER A 40 10.86 -13.30 -34.55
CA SER A 40 9.79 -13.48 -33.57
C SER A 40 8.85 -12.26 -33.48
N LEU A 41 9.35 -11.05 -33.74
CA LEU A 41 8.56 -9.82 -33.85
C LEU A 41 7.77 -9.77 -35.18
N ALA A 42 8.29 -10.40 -36.23
CA ALA A 42 7.61 -10.49 -37.52
C ALA A 42 6.34 -11.36 -37.51
N PHE A 43 6.16 -12.21 -36.49
CA PHE A 43 4.94 -13.02 -36.32
C PHE A 43 3.68 -12.18 -36.03
N GLY A 44 3.81 -10.88 -35.70
CA GLY A 44 2.67 -9.98 -35.43
C GLY A 44 2.36 -8.95 -36.52
N LEU A 45 3.13 -8.92 -37.61
CA LEU A 45 3.07 -7.91 -38.66
C LEU A 45 2.93 -8.65 -40.00
N ASN A 46 1.72 -8.71 -40.56
CA ASN A 46 1.39 -9.20 -41.90
C ASN A 46 2.37 -10.23 -42.53
N PRO A 47 2.00 -11.53 -42.61
CA PRO A 47 2.90 -12.61 -43.04
C PRO A 47 3.42 -12.44 -44.47
N ILE A 48 2.68 -11.78 -45.36
CA ILE A 48 3.08 -11.52 -46.75
C ILE A 48 4.14 -10.41 -46.80
N VAL A 49 3.91 -9.30 -46.09
CA VAL A 49 4.88 -8.18 -46.03
C VAL A 49 6.15 -8.59 -45.32
N SER A 50 6.05 -9.38 -44.24
CA SER A 50 7.20 -9.94 -43.55
C SER A 50 8.05 -10.80 -44.48
N ALA A 51 7.44 -11.68 -45.29
CA ALA A 51 8.17 -12.50 -46.25
C ALA A 51 8.80 -11.66 -47.39
N ALA A 52 8.15 -10.55 -47.77
CA ALA A 52 8.64 -9.67 -48.84
C ALA A 52 9.84 -8.79 -48.43
N GLY A 53 10.19 -8.73 -47.14
CA GLY A 53 11.20 -7.81 -46.62
C GLY A 53 12.55 -7.84 -47.34
N GLU A 54 13.06 -9.04 -47.63
CA GLU A 54 14.34 -9.20 -48.34
C GLU A 54 14.27 -8.72 -49.80
N LEU A 55 13.15 -9.00 -50.48
CA LEU A 55 12.92 -8.53 -51.85
C LEU A 55 12.71 -7.02 -51.92
N LEU A 56 11.99 -6.42 -50.96
CA LEU A 56 11.83 -4.97 -50.86
C LEU A 56 13.16 -4.27 -50.63
N TYR A 57 14.00 -4.83 -49.74
CA TYR A 57 15.35 -4.33 -49.51
C TYR A 57 16.25 -4.46 -50.75
N THR A 58 16.19 -5.60 -51.44
CA THR A 58 16.89 -5.81 -52.71
C THR A 58 16.44 -4.81 -53.78
N GLY A 59 15.13 -4.58 -53.92
CA GLY A 59 14.57 -3.57 -54.82
C GLY A 59 15.10 -2.16 -54.52
N LEU A 60 15.22 -1.78 -53.23
CA LEU A 60 15.80 -0.50 -52.84
C LEU A 60 17.28 -0.37 -53.23
N GLN A 61 18.07 -1.45 -53.08
CA GLN A 61 19.46 -1.47 -53.53
C GLN A 61 19.56 -1.31 -55.05
N LEU A 62 18.75 -2.05 -55.81
CA LEU A 62 18.72 -1.96 -57.27
C LEU A 62 18.33 -0.57 -57.76
N ARG A 63 17.35 0.07 -57.12
CA ARG A 63 16.94 1.45 -57.44
C ARG A 63 18.07 2.46 -57.27
N ASN A 64 18.97 2.23 -56.31
CA ASN A 64 20.10 3.11 -56.03
C ASN A 64 21.38 2.71 -56.79
N ALA A 65 21.37 1.59 -57.52
CA ALA A 65 22.52 1.11 -58.28
C ALA A 65 22.75 1.97 -59.53
N LYS A 66 23.90 2.65 -59.57
CA LYS A 66 24.29 3.54 -60.68
C LYS A 66 25.10 2.83 -61.78
N GLU A 67 25.67 1.69 -61.46
CA GLU A 67 26.55 0.93 -62.35
C GLU A 67 25.76 -0.16 -63.09
N ALA A 68 26.19 -0.45 -64.32
CA ALA A 68 25.63 -1.54 -65.11
C ALA A 68 26.01 -2.89 -64.48
N CYS A 69 25.06 -3.80 -64.38
CA CYS A 69 25.26 -5.16 -63.87
C CYS A 69 24.94 -6.21 -64.94
N ASP A 70 25.41 -7.44 -64.72
CA ASP A 70 25.04 -8.58 -65.57
C ASP A 70 23.56 -8.95 -65.34
N LEU A 71 22.72 -8.62 -66.32
CA LEU A 71 21.28 -8.85 -66.28
C LEU A 71 20.93 -10.33 -66.17
N ALA A 72 21.71 -11.24 -66.75
CA ALA A 72 21.42 -12.68 -66.68
C ALA A 72 21.66 -13.21 -65.27
N LEU A 73 22.76 -12.78 -64.65
CA LEU A 73 23.08 -13.15 -63.26
C LEU A 73 22.08 -12.52 -62.28
N LEU A 74 21.70 -11.26 -62.49
CA LEU A 74 20.67 -10.58 -61.70
C LEU A 74 19.33 -11.31 -61.79
N GLN A 75 18.91 -11.72 -62.99
CA GLN A 75 17.68 -12.47 -63.21
C GLN A 75 17.67 -13.78 -62.42
N GLN A 76 18.76 -14.57 -62.49
CA GLN A 76 18.88 -15.82 -61.74
C GLN A 76 18.79 -15.60 -60.23
N LEU A 77 19.45 -14.56 -59.72
CA LEU A 77 19.39 -14.18 -58.30
C LEU A 77 17.97 -13.83 -57.89
N LEU A 78 17.29 -12.98 -58.67
CA LEU A 78 15.93 -12.55 -58.36
C LEU A 78 14.92 -13.71 -58.48
N ILE A 79 15.09 -14.63 -59.43
CA ILE A 79 14.29 -15.86 -59.52
C ILE A 79 14.42 -16.70 -58.25
N ALA A 80 15.66 -16.91 -57.77
CA ALA A 80 15.90 -17.64 -56.54
C ALA A 80 15.23 -16.96 -55.32
N LYS A 81 15.40 -15.63 -55.20
CA LYS A 81 14.81 -14.85 -54.10
C LYS A 81 13.28 -14.81 -54.13
N VAL A 82 12.68 -14.76 -55.32
CA VAL A 82 11.22 -14.87 -55.48
C VAL A 82 10.71 -16.27 -55.09
N GLY A 83 11.48 -17.31 -55.39
CA GLY A 83 11.18 -18.68 -54.93
C GLY A 83 11.25 -18.81 -53.41
N GLU A 84 12.27 -18.23 -52.77
CA GLU A 84 12.38 -18.16 -51.30
C GLU A 84 11.20 -17.41 -50.67
N PHE A 85 10.77 -16.30 -51.29
CA PHE A 85 9.60 -15.53 -50.87
C PHE A 85 8.29 -16.34 -50.94
N GLU A 86 8.08 -17.08 -52.04
CA GLU A 86 6.92 -17.97 -52.20
C GLU A 86 6.89 -19.06 -51.12
N GLU A 87 8.03 -19.72 -50.90
CA GLU A 87 8.16 -20.77 -49.89
C GLU A 87 7.93 -20.21 -48.48
N ALA A 88 8.47 -19.03 -48.19
CA ALA A 88 8.31 -18.33 -46.92
C ALA A 88 6.83 -18.03 -46.60
N MET A 89 6.01 -17.66 -47.59
CA MET A 89 4.57 -17.47 -47.40
C MET A 89 3.82 -18.81 -47.24
N ARG A 90 4.22 -19.84 -47.99
CA ARG A 90 3.62 -21.19 -47.91
C ARG A 90 3.80 -21.82 -46.53
N ILE A 91 5.00 -21.72 -45.96
CA ILE A 91 5.30 -22.22 -44.60
C ILE A 91 4.46 -21.49 -43.54
N ARG A 92 4.16 -20.20 -43.75
CA ARG A 92 3.31 -19.38 -42.86
C ARG A 92 1.80 -19.61 -43.06
N GLY A 93 1.40 -20.54 -43.93
CA GLY A 93 -0.01 -20.90 -44.14
C GLY A 93 -0.82 -19.87 -44.93
N VAL A 94 -0.17 -19.00 -45.70
CA VAL A 94 -0.87 -18.04 -46.58
C VAL A 94 -1.65 -18.80 -47.66
N ARG A 95 -2.90 -18.38 -47.93
CA ARG A 95 -3.76 -18.99 -48.96
C ARG A 95 -3.05 -18.99 -50.32
N HIS A 96 -3.14 -20.09 -51.06
CA HIS A 96 -2.44 -20.27 -52.33
C HIS A 96 -2.71 -19.14 -53.34
N GLU A 97 -3.94 -18.66 -53.42
CA GLU A 97 -4.33 -17.53 -54.28
C GLU A 97 -3.59 -16.24 -53.92
N HIS A 98 -3.39 -15.98 -52.62
CA HIS A 98 -2.64 -14.81 -52.15
C HIS A 98 -1.14 -14.98 -52.36
N VAL A 99 -0.61 -16.20 -52.30
CA VAL A 99 0.79 -16.50 -52.63
C VAL A 99 1.07 -16.16 -54.10
N ILE A 100 0.20 -16.61 -55.02
CA ILE A 100 0.31 -16.29 -56.46
C ILE A 100 0.20 -14.78 -56.68
N GLY A 101 -0.77 -14.13 -56.04
CA GLY A 101 -0.98 -12.68 -56.14
C GLY A 101 0.22 -11.88 -55.59
N ALA A 102 0.79 -12.29 -54.47
CA ALA A 102 1.96 -11.66 -53.87
C ALA A 102 3.21 -11.84 -54.73
N ARG A 103 3.44 -13.04 -55.29
CA ARG A 103 4.52 -13.29 -56.25
C ARG A 103 4.39 -12.38 -57.48
N TYR A 104 3.19 -12.30 -58.03
CA TYR A 104 2.89 -11.42 -59.17
C TYR A 104 3.22 -9.94 -58.86
N VAL A 105 2.77 -9.45 -57.70
CA VAL A 105 3.03 -8.09 -57.21
C VAL A 105 4.53 -7.83 -57.10
N MET A 106 5.28 -8.74 -56.48
CA MET A 106 6.73 -8.57 -56.29
C MET A 106 7.51 -8.66 -57.60
N CYS A 107 7.15 -9.56 -58.52
CA CYS A 107 7.75 -9.61 -59.85
C CYS A 107 7.52 -8.29 -60.59
N THR A 108 6.27 -7.79 -60.59
CA THR A 108 5.93 -6.53 -61.26
C THR A 108 6.69 -5.33 -60.66
N PHE A 109 6.82 -5.30 -59.33
CA PHE A 109 7.56 -4.25 -58.62
C PHE A 109 9.06 -4.24 -58.98
N LEU A 110 9.71 -5.40 -58.91
CA LEU A 110 11.13 -5.54 -59.20
C LEU A 110 11.42 -5.31 -60.69
N ASP A 111 10.54 -5.79 -61.57
CA ASP A 111 10.66 -5.58 -63.01
C ASP A 111 10.58 -4.09 -63.37
N GLU A 112 9.71 -3.32 -62.71
CA GLU A 112 9.63 -1.86 -62.90
C GLU A 112 10.89 -1.15 -62.42
N ILE A 113 11.45 -1.56 -61.27
CA ILE A 113 12.70 -0.98 -60.75
C ILE A 113 13.86 -1.21 -61.72
N VAL A 114 14.00 -2.44 -62.21
CA VAL A 114 15.07 -2.76 -63.17
C VAL A 114 14.81 -2.05 -64.49
N ALA A 115 13.60 -2.10 -65.05
CA ALA A 115 13.28 -1.45 -66.32
C ALA A 115 13.39 0.08 -66.30
N SER A 116 13.18 0.70 -65.14
CA SER A 116 13.33 2.16 -64.94
C SER A 116 14.78 2.60 -64.67
N SER A 117 15.70 1.66 -64.45
CA SER A 117 17.12 1.95 -64.30
C SER A 117 17.78 2.30 -65.65
N SER A 118 18.91 3.00 -65.61
CA SER A 118 19.66 3.37 -66.82
C SER A 118 20.25 2.17 -67.57
N TRP A 119 20.43 1.04 -66.89
CA TRP A 119 21.06 -0.18 -67.41
C TRP A 119 20.05 -1.31 -67.73
N GLY A 120 18.75 -1.10 -67.46
CA GLY A 120 17.70 -2.12 -67.58
C GLY A 120 17.03 -2.27 -68.95
N GLY A 121 17.55 -1.66 -70.01
CA GLY A 121 16.85 -1.56 -71.30
C GLY A 121 16.49 -2.90 -71.97
N SER A 122 17.20 -3.99 -71.69
CA SER A 122 16.92 -5.33 -72.24
C SER A 122 16.09 -6.24 -71.31
N TRP A 123 15.64 -5.71 -70.17
CA TRP A 123 14.98 -6.49 -69.11
C TRP A 123 13.60 -7.03 -69.51
N SER A 124 12.87 -6.34 -70.39
CA SER A 124 11.49 -6.70 -70.76
C SER A 124 11.35 -8.10 -71.38
N ALA A 125 12.39 -8.60 -72.05
CA ALA A 125 12.41 -9.95 -72.65
C ALA A 125 12.74 -11.06 -71.64
N THR A 126 13.39 -10.71 -70.53
CA THR A 126 13.89 -11.65 -69.49
C THR A 126 13.32 -11.30 -68.12
N SER A 127 12.17 -10.63 -68.07
CA SER A 127 11.60 -10.15 -66.81
C SER A 127 11.14 -11.30 -65.91
N LEU A 128 11.00 -11.03 -64.62
CA LEU A 128 10.49 -12.00 -63.66
C LEU A 128 9.04 -12.38 -63.98
N LEU A 129 8.26 -11.41 -64.45
CA LEU A 129 6.87 -11.63 -64.84
C LEU A 129 6.75 -12.59 -66.04
N VAL A 130 7.67 -12.51 -67.00
CA VAL A 130 7.71 -13.45 -68.14
C VAL A 130 8.05 -14.86 -67.64
N HIS A 131 9.02 -14.98 -66.73
CA HIS A 131 9.43 -16.28 -66.17
C HIS A 131 8.32 -16.95 -65.35
N PHE A 132 7.73 -16.25 -64.38
CA PHE A 132 6.79 -16.85 -63.42
C PHE A 132 5.33 -16.82 -63.85
N HIS A 133 4.92 -15.83 -64.65
CA HIS A 133 3.53 -15.60 -65.01
C HIS A 133 3.27 -15.65 -66.51
N LYS A 134 4.31 -15.76 -67.35
CA LYS A 134 4.22 -15.73 -68.82
C LYS A 134 3.59 -14.43 -69.33
N GLU A 135 3.83 -13.32 -68.64
CA GLU A 135 3.31 -12.00 -68.98
C GLU A 135 4.43 -10.97 -69.10
N THR A 136 4.32 -10.05 -70.05
CA THR A 136 5.34 -9.05 -70.36
C THR A 136 5.08 -7.67 -69.74
N TRP A 137 3.84 -7.38 -69.34
CA TRP A 137 3.48 -6.08 -68.77
C TRP A 137 2.51 -6.22 -67.59
N GLY A 138 3.02 -5.99 -66.38
CA GLY A 138 2.24 -6.15 -65.15
C GLY A 138 1.62 -4.88 -64.58
N GLY A 139 2.05 -3.71 -65.05
CA GLY A 139 1.72 -2.41 -64.45
C GLY A 139 0.24 -2.01 -64.49
N GLU A 140 -0.55 -2.55 -65.42
CA GLU A 140 -2.00 -2.35 -65.45
C GLU A 140 -2.73 -3.39 -64.59
N LYS A 141 -2.38 -4.67 -64.78
CA LYS A 141 -2.98 -5.80 -64.05
C LYS A 141 -2.73 -5.72 -62.55
N PHE A 142 -1.66 -5.08 -62.11
CA PHE A 142 -1.47 -4.74 -60.69
C PHE A 142 -2.67 -3.98 -60.13
N PHE A 143 -3.13 -2.92 -60.81
CA PHE A 143 -4.25 -2.12 -60.34
C PHE A 143 -5.60 -2.81 -60.57
N GLN A 144 -5.72 -3.67 -61.59
CA GLN A 144 -6.90 -4.53 -61.74
C GLN A 144 -7.01 -5.55 -60.60
N LEU A 145 -5.89 -6.14 -60.19
CA LEU A 145 -5.80 -7.01 -59.01
C LEU A 145 -6.14 -6.22 -57.75
N LEU A 146 -5.65 -4.99 -57.61
CA LEU A 146 -5.96 -4.12 -56.47
C LEU A 146 -7.47 -3.91 -56.31
N GLU A 147 -8.16 -3.54 -57.39
CA GLU A 147 -9.61 -3.33 -57.36
C GLU A 147 -10.38 -4.60 -57.03
N ARG A 148 -10.00 -5.75 -57.60
CA ARG A 148 -10.60 -7.05 -57.27
C ARG A 148 -10.41 -7.41 -55.80
N LEU A 149 -9.22 -7.19 -55.25
CA LEU A 149 -8.93 -7.52 -53.85
C LEU A 149 -9.66 -6.59 -52.87
N LYS A 150 -9.99 -5.36 -53.26
CA LYS A 150 -10.78 -4.42 -52.45
C LYS A 150 -12.23 -4.90 -52.24
N GLU A 151 -12.78 -5.72 -53.14
CA GLU A 151 -14.12 -6.32 -52.97
C GLU A 151 -14.18 -7.27 -51.77
N SER A 152 -13.07 -7.94 -51.46
CA SER A 152 -12.91 -8.88 -50.34
C SER A 152 -11.83 -8.43 -49.35
N ALA A 153 -11.80 -7.12 -49.06
CA ALA A 153 -10.67 -6.48 -48.40
C ALA A 153 -10.31 -7.03 -47.01
N ASN A 154 -11.27 -7.61 -46.27
CA ASN A 154 -10.99 -8.22 -44.97
C ASN A 154 -10.17 -9.52 -45.11
N GLU A 155 -10.42 -10.29 -46.16
CA GLU A 155 -9.71 -11.54 -46.40
C GLU A 155 -8.37 -11.32 -47.10
N SER A 156 -8.34 -10.41 -48.08
CA SER A 156 -7.15 -10.08 -48.88
C SER A 156 -6.26 -9.02 -48.23
N ARG A 157 -6.55 -8.63 -46.99
CA ARG A 157 -5.88 -7.53 -46.28
C ARG A 157 -4.37 -7.59 -46.38
N ASP A 158 -3.79 -8.76 -46.12
CA ASP A 158 -2.34 -8.93 -46.08
C ASP A 158 -1.69 -8.61 -47.42
N LEU A 159 -2.35 -9.01 -48.52
CA LEU A 159 -1.89 -8.75 -49.88
C LEU A 159 -2.13 -7.28 -50.28
N LEU A 160 -3.25 -6.68 -49.88
CA LEU A 160 -3.52 -5.25 -50.07
C LEU A 160 -2.47 -4.38 -49.39
N GLU A 161 -2.00 -4.77 -48.21
CA GLU A 161 -0.95 -4.06 -47.50
C GLU A 161 0.43 -4.22 -48.18
N LEU A 162 0.74 -5.39 -48.75
CA LEU A 162 1.93 -5.53 -49.63
C LEU A 162 1.87 -4.54 -50.80
N MET A 163 0.72 -4.47 -51.48
CA MET A 163 0.53 -3.54 -52.60
C MET A 163 0.66 -2.08 -52.17
N TYR A 164 0.14 -1.71 -50.98
CA TYR A 164 0.34 -0.40 -50.38
C TYR A 164 1.82 -0.09 -50.12
N VAL A 165 2.58 -1.07 -49.61
CA VAL A 165 4.03 -0.93 -49.39
C VAL A 165 4.76 -0.73 -50.72
N CYS A 166 4.48 -1.53 -51.75
CA CYS A 166 5.08 -1.35 -53.08
C CYS A 166 4.84 0.06 -53.66
N MET A 167 3.59 0.55 -53.60
CA MET A 167 3.24 1.92 -54.05
C MET A 167 3.94 2.99 -53.22
N SER A 168 4.10 2.78 -51.91
CA SER A 168 4.82 3.70 -51.02
C SER A 168 6.33 3.69 -51.26
N TYR A 169 6.88 2.57 -51.74
CA TYR A 169 8.26 2.46 -52.20
C TYR A 169 8.50 3.07 -53.59
N GLY A 170 7.45 3.58 -54.24
CA GLY A 170 7.54 4.31 -55.51
C GLY A 170 7.18 3.50 -56.74
N PHE A 171 6.59 2.31 -56.58
CA PHE A 171 5.90 1.64 -57.68
C PHE A 171 4.80 2.53 -58.23
N ALA A 172 4.69 2.67 -59.55
CA ALA A 172 3.68 3.50 -60.20
C ALA A 172 2.97 2.79 -61.36
N GLY A 173 3.56 1.74 -61.95
CA GLY A 173 2.92 0.95 -63.00
C GLY A 173 2.43 1.80 -64.17
N ARG A 174 1.18 1.57 -64.59
CA ARG A 174 0.55 2.34 -65.69
C ARG A 174 0.53 3.86 -65.47
N TYR A 175 0.64 4.34 -64.24
CA TYR A 175 0.56 5.76 -63.91
C TYR A 175 1.85 6.54 -64.21
N LEU A 176 2.94 5.86 -64.60
CA LEU A 176 4.16 6.53 -65.07
C LEU A 176 3.99 7.26 -66.41
N VAL A 177 3.08 6.77 -67.27
CA VAL A 177 2.93 7.24 -68.65
C VAL A 177 1.69 8.12 -68.84
N LEU A 178 0.79 8.17 -67.86
CA LEU A 178 -0.46 8.94 -67.94
C LEU A 178 -0.26 10.40 -67.52
N ASP A 179 -0.93 11.32 -68.22
CA ASP A 179 -0.98 12.74 -67.83
C ASP A 179 -1.67 12.90 -66.47
N GLY A 180 -0.95 13.50 -65.51
CA GLY A 180 -1.41 13.57 -64.11
C GLY A 180 -1.45 12.21 -63.40
N GLY A 181 -0.86 11.15 -63.97
CA GLY A 181 -0.90 9.80 -63.44
C GLY A 181 -0.37 9.68 -62.02
N MET A 182 0.72 10.40 -61.70
CA MET A 182 1.29 10.40 -60.33
C MET A 182 0.35 10.99 -59.28
N GLN A 183 -0.51 11.96 -59.65
CA GLN A 183 -1.53 12.50 -58.74
C GLN A 183 -2.62 11.44 -58.49
N GLN A 184 -3.07 10.76 -59.54
CA GLN A 184 -4.04 9.66 -59.43
C GLN A 184 -3.49 8.50 -58.59
N HIS A 185 -2.22 8.14 -58.80
CA HIS A 185 -1.52 7.13 -58.02
C HIS A 185 -1.48 7.49 -56.53
N GLU A 186 -1.15 8.74 -56.19
CA GLU A 186 -1.13 9.19 -54.79
C GLU A 186 -2.52 9.14 -54.15
N VAL A 187 -3.58 9.48 -54.89
CA VAL A 187 -4.97 9.34 -54.41
C VAL A 187 -5.30 7.88 -54.12
N ILE A 188 -4.95 6.96 -55.04
CA ILE A 188 -5.18 5.52 -54.85
C ILE A 188 -4.43 5.00 -53.62
N ARG A 189 -3.16 5.38 -53.47
CA ARG A 189 -2.31 4.99 -52.34
C ARG A 189 -2.89 5.48 -51.01
N LYS A 190 -3.35 6.74 -50.94
CA LYS A 190 -3.98 7.31 -49.74
C LYS A 190 -5.27 6.58 -49.39
N ASN A 191 -6.15 6.37 -50.36
CA ASN A 191 -7.42 5.67 -50.16
C ASN A 191 -7.21 4.24 -49.68
N LEU A 192 -6.22 3.53 -50.24
CA LEU A 192 -5.84 2.20 -49.77
C LEU A 192 -5.31 2.23 -48.34
N GLY A 193 -4.47 3.21 -48.00
CA GLY A 193 -3.97 3.38 -46.63
C GLY A 193 -5.09 3.65 -45.61
N GLU A 194 -6.11 4.42 -45.98
CA GLU A 194 -7.31 4.63 -45.15
C GLU A 194 -8.11 3.33 -44.98
N LEU A 195 -8.35 2.59 -46.07
CA LEU A 195 -9.01 1.29 -46.01
C LEU A 195 -8.25 0.29 -45.11
N LEU A 196 -6.92 0.22 -45.20
CA LEU A 196 -6.13 -0.66 -44.35
C LEU A 196 -6.19 -0.28 -42.87
N ARG A 197 -6.33 1.02 -42.56
CA ARG A 197 -6.54 1.48 -41.17
C ARG A 197 -7.91 1.07 -40.63
N THR A 198 -8.96 1.12 -41.44
CA THR A 198 -10.30 0.69 -40.99
C THR A 198 -10.37 -0.83 -40.80
N LEU A 199 -9.60 -1.59 -41.57
CA LEU A 199 -9.48 -3.04 -41.43
C LEU A 199 -8.55 -3.48 -40.29
N ARG A 200 -7.80 -2.57 -39.66
CA ARG A 200 -6.94 -2.93 -38.51
C ARG A 200 -7.85 -3.33 -37.33
N PRO A 201 -7.72 -4.55 -36.77
CA PRO A 201 -8.42 -4.88 -35.55
C PRO A 201 -8.05 -3.82 -34.51
N SER A 202 -9.07 -3.30 -33.81
CA SER A 202 -8.93 -2.24 -32.83
C SER A 202 -7.74 -2.55 -31.94
N ALA A 203 -6.77 -1.64 -31.88
CA ALA A 203 -5.63 -1.71 -30.96
C ALA A 203 -6.06 -1.50 -29.49
N ASN A 204 -7.20 -2.09 -29.10
CA ASN A 204 -7.67 -2.21 -27.73
C ASN A 204 -7.12 -3.48 -27.06
N ALA A 205 -6.34 -4.30 -27.78
CA ALA A 205 -5.37 -5.15 -27.14
C ALA A 205 -4.19 -4.25 -26.77
N GLU A 206 -4.17 -3.80 -25.52
CA GLU A 206 -3.01 -3.23 -24.83
C GLU A 206 -1.73 -3.73 -25.51
N MET A 207 -1.01 -2.83 -26.20
CA MET A 207 0.05 -3.17 -27.17
C MET A 207 1.22 -3.97 -26.59
N ALA A 208 1.20 -4.26 -25.30
CA ALA A 208 1.88 -5.40 -24.73
C ALA A 208 0.92 -6.13 -23.77
N SER A 209 0.73 -7.44 -23.97
CA SER A 209 0.14 -8.33 -22.96
C SER A 209 0.91 -8.31 -21.63
N GLN A 210 2.10 -7.70 -21.63
CA GLN A 210 2.98 -7.45 -20.49
C GLN A 210 3.51 -6.00 -20.50
N TRP A 211 2.67 -5.00 -20.78
CA TRP A 211 3.09 -3.60 -20.70
C TRP A 211 3.55 -3.21 -19.28
N GLN A 212 3.06 -3.94 -18.28
CA GLN A 212 3.70 -3.98 -16.98
C GLN A 212 5.02 -4.73 -17.13
N GLY A 213 6.10 -3.97 -17.32
CA GLY A 213 7.44 -4.54 -17.41
C GLY A 213 7.64 -5.57 -16.30
N VAL A 214 8.37 -6.66 -16.62
CA VAL A 214 8.76 -7.69 -15.65
C VAL A 214 9.06 -6.96 -14.36
N SER A 215 8.20 -7.13 -13.35
CA SER A 215 8.47 -6.54 -12.06
C SER A 215 9.80 -7.16 -11.69
N LYS A 216 10.89 -6.41 -11.86
CA LYS A 216 12.16 -6.71 -11.21
C LYS A 216 11.68 -7.05 -9.82
N GLN A 217 11.85 -8.29 -9.37
CA GLN A 217 11.50 -8.68 -8.01
C GLN A 217 12.18 -7.60 -7.18
N SER A 218 11.39 -6.60 -6.79
CA SER A 218 11.85 -5.54 -5.95
C SER A 218 12.11 -6.36 -4.73
N LYS A 219 13.40 -6.66 -4.49
CA LYS A 219 13.86 -7.32 -3.27
C LYS A 219 13.00 -6.69 -2.23
N ARG A 220 12.02 -7.45 -1.70
CA ARG A 220 10.88 -6.94 -0.94
C ARG A 220 11.45 -5.77 -0.18
N SER A 221 11.04 -4.54 -0.53
CA SER A 221 11.48 -3.37 0.21
C SER A 221 11.18 -3.75 1.64
N MET A 222 12.22 -4.14 2.36
CA MET A 222 12.10 -4.64 3.71
C MET A 222 11.61 -3.39 4.37
N VAL A 223 10.32 -3.36 4.72
CA VAL A 223 9.71 -2.19 5.31
C VAL A 223 10.60 -1.88 6.49
N VAL A 224 11.47 -0.86 6.34
CA VAL A 224 12.38 -0.45 7.38
C VAL A 224 11.47 0.28 8.31
N VAL A 225 10.88 -0.48 9.25
CA VAL A 225 10.05 0.06 10.30
C VAL A 225 10.91 1.11 10.97
N PRO A 226 10.55 2.40 10.88
CA PRO A 226 11.36 3.44 11.49
C PRO A 226 11.55 3.13 12.97
N ILE A 227 12.75 3.38 13.50
CA ILE A 227 13.11 3.04 14.89
C ILE A 227 12.10 3.62 15.90
N TRP A 228 11.49 4.77 15.58
CA TRP A 228 10.47 5.40 16.42
C TRP A 228 9.19 4.56 16.55
N VAL A 229 8.81 3.77 15.54
CA VAL A 229 7.63 2.88 15.59
C VAL A 229 7.89 1.71 16.53
N ALA A 230 9.09 1.11 16.47
CA ALA A 230 9.48 0.06 17.39
C ALA A 230 9.55 0.59 18.85
N ALA A 231 10.12 1.78 19.05
CA ALA A 231 10.17 2.43 20.36
C ALA A 231 8.77 2.75 20.90
N ALA A 232 7.85 3.23 20.06
CA ALA A 232 6.47 3.52 20.45
C ALA A 232 5.71 2.24 20.86
N LEU A 233 5.86 1.15 20.10
CA LEU A 233 5.25 -0.15 20.44
C LEU A 233 5.81 -0.74 21.74
N LEU A 234 7.13 -0.65 21.95
CA LEU A 234 7.77 -1.10 23.19
C LEU A 234 7.28 -0.29 24.40
N SER A 235 7.17 1.03 24.27
CA SER A 235 6.65 1.91 25.32
C SER A 235 5.19 1.59 25.66
N LEU A 236 4.36 1.38 24.64
CA LEU A 236 2.95 0.99 24.82
C LEU A 236 2.83 -0.37 25.52
N ALA A 237 3.64 -1.35 25.13
CA ALA A 237 3.65 -2.67 25.76
C ALA A 237 4.12 -2.59 27.23
N ALA A 238 5.15 -1.80 27.52
CA ALA A 238 5.63 -1.58 28.88
C ALA A 238 4.58 -0.89 29.77
N LEU A 239 3.86 0.10 29.25
CA LEU A 239 2.76 0.78 29.95
C LEU A 239 1.61 -0.19 30.26
N LEU A 240 1.19 -1.01 29.28
CA LEU A 240 0.14 -2.01 29.47
C LEU A 240 0.57 -3.07 30.49
N LEU A 241 1.82 -3.52 30.44
CA LEU A 241 2.37 -4.47 31.41
C LEU A 241 2.41 -3.86 32.82
N TYR A 242 2.84 -2.60 32.96
CA TYR A 242 2.84 -1.90 34.23
C TYR A 242 1.43 -1.78 34.81
N LEU A 243 0.46 -1.36 33.99
CA LEU A 243 -0.95 -1.27 34.40
C LEU A 243 -1.50 -2.63 34.83
N PHE A 244 -1.22 -3.68 34.07
CA PHE A 244 -1.62 -5.05 34.39
C PHE A 244 -1.02 -5.53 35.72
N LEU A 245 0.29 -5.36 35.91
CA LEU A 245 0.98 -5.75 37.14
C LEU A 245 0.50 -4.93 38.34
N SER A 246 0.25 -3.64 38.17
CA SER A 246 -0.29 -2.76 39.23
C SER A 246 -1.69 -3.19 39.67
N LEU A 247 -2.59 -3.46 38.72
CA LEU A 247 -3.93 -3.96 39.02
C LEU A 247 -3.89 -5.33 39.70
N ARG A 248 -3.03 -6.24 39.23
CA ARG A 248 -2.85 -7.56 39.85
C ARG A 248 -2.28 -7.44 41.26
N LEU A 249 -1.28 -6.57 41.47
CA LEU A 249 -0.67 -6.38 42.77
C LEU A 249 -1.68 -5.84 43.79
N ASN A 250 -2.52 -4.86 43.41
CA ASN A 250 -3.54 -4.31 44.30
C ASN A 250 -4.57 -5.37 44.72
N GLN A 251 -5.00 -6.24 43.79
CA GLN A 251 -5.90 -7.37 44.11
C GLN A 251 -5.31 -8.33 45.15
N PHE A 252 -3.98 -8.55 45.13
CA PHE A 252 -3.31 -9.40 46.11
C PHE A 252 -2.97 -8.66 47.41
N SER A 253 -2.71 -7.35 47.38
CA SER A 253 -2.31 -6.59 48.57
C SER A 253 -3.46 -6.31 49.52
N ASP A 254 -4.66 -6.00 49.01
CA ASP A 254 -5.82 -5.65 49.83
C ASP A 254 -6.15 -6.69 50.93
N PRO A 255 -6.22 -8.01 50.65
CA PRO A 255 -6.49 -9.01 51.70
C PRO A 255 -5.33 -9.18 52.68
N VAL A 256 -4.08 -9.00 52.25
CA VAL A 256 -2.90 -9.10 53.13
C VAL A 256 -2.87 -7.93 54.10
N PHE A 257 -3.17 -6.71 53.64
CA PHE A 257 -3.31 -5.54 54.51
C PHE A 257 -4.42 -5.74 55.54
N GLY A 258 -5.58 -6.25 55.12
CA GLY A 258 -6.66 -6.62 56.05
C GLY A 258 -6.22 -7.63 57.11
N SER A 259 -5.43 -8.64 56.71
CA SER A 259 -4.91 -9.67 57.63
C SER A 259 -3.91 -9.10 58.64
N ILE A 260 -2.95 -8.27 58.21
CA ILE A 260 -2.02 -7.59 59.12
C ILE A 260 -2.77 -6.69 60.10
N GLN A 261 -3.81 -6.01 59.63
CA GLN A 261 -4.60 -5.13 60.47
C GLN A 261 -5.44 -5.91 61.49
N SER A 262 -5.94 -7.10 61.14
CA SER A 262 -6.63 -7.99 62.09
C SER A 262 -5.69 -8.61 63.14
N LEU A 263 -4.40 -8.78 62.82
CA LEU A 263 -3.37 -9.22 63.77
C LEU A 263 -2.94 -8.11 64.73
N ARG A 264 -3.14 -6.84 64.36
CA ARG A 264 -3.06 -5.75 65.34
C ARG A 264 -4.20 -5.95 66.32
N VAL A 265 -3.86 -6.42 67.51
CA VAL A 265 -4.77 -6.53 68.65
C VAL A 265 -5.64 -5.27 68.70
N LYS A 266 -6.94 -5.47 68.49
CA LYS A 266 -7.97 -4.47 68.68
C LYS A 266 -7.74 -3.89 70.07
N SER A 267 -7.17 -2.69 70.18
CA SER A 267 -7.04 -1.98 71.45
C SER A 267 -8.41 -1.39 71.84
N SER A 268 -9.40 -2.29 71.89
CA SER A 268 -10.65 -2.14 72.61
C SER A 268 -10.43 -2.85 73.95
N GLY A 269 -9.55 -2.31 74.79
CA GLY A 269 -9.80 -2.47 76.22
C GLY A 269 -11.15 -1.82 76.48
N ASP A 270 -12.06 -2.51 77.18
CA ASP A 270 -13.40 -2.02 77.50
C ASP A 270 -13.30 -0.59 78.03
N ALA A 271 -13.66 0.36 77.17
CA ALA A 271 -13.40 1.77 77.43
C ALA A 271 -14.42 2.26 78.45
N ILE A 272 -13.93 2.61 79.64
CA ILE A 272 -14.76 3.11 80.73
C ILE A 272 -15.31 4.47 80.31
N PRO A 273 -16.64 4.69 80.33
CA PRO A 273 -17.23 5.96 79.94
C PRO A 273 -16.71 7.08 80.85
N ALA A 274 -16.41 8.25 80.27
CA ALA A 274 -15.92 9.39 81.04
C ALA A 274 -16.97 9.86 82.05
N LYS A 275 -16.52 10.21 83.26
CA LYS A 275 -17.39 10.82 84.28
C LYS A 275 -17.91 12.21 83.88
N GLU A 276 -17.22 12.90 82.96
CA GLU A 276 -17.58 14.21 82.45
C GLU A 276 -17.65 14.24 80.91
N ALA A 277 -18.72 14.84 80.38
CA ALA A 277 -18.89 15.08 78.95
C ALA A 277 -18.02 16.27 78.51
N ARG A 278 -16.96 15.99 77.74
CA ARG A 278 -16.00 17.00 77.27
C ARG A 278 -16.36 17.47 75.87
N PHE A 279 -16.15 16.60 74.88
CA PHE A 279 -16.44 16.91 73.48
C PHE A 279 -17.92 16.82 73.20
N SER A 280 -18.64 15.92 73.89
CA SER A 280 -20.08 15.73 73.69
C SER A 280 -20.86 17.01 74.02
N ARG A 281 -20.46 17.74 75.07
CA ARG A 281 -21.09 19.01 75.49
C ARG A 281 -20.76 20.17 74.53
N PHE A 282 -19.53 20.22 74.03
CA PHE A 282 -19.10 21.30 73.13
C PHE A 282 -19.69 21.19 71.73
N LEU A 283 -19.97 19.96 71.26
CA LEU A 283 -20.50 19.65 69.93
C LEU A 283 -21.99 19.26 69.94
N GLU A 284 -22.74 19.55 71.01
CA GLU A 284 -24.16 19.16 71.14
C GLU A 284 -25.03 19.59 69.94
N ARG A 285 -24.72 20.76 69.38
CA ARG A 285 -25.45 21.29 68.21
C ARG A 285 -25.20 20.40 66.99
N GLU A 286 -23.95 20.12 66.68
CA GLU A 286 -23.55 19.29 65.53
C GLU A 286 -24.00 17.84 65.69
N VAL A 287 -24.04 17.33 66.93
CA VAL A 287 -24.59 16.01 67.25
C VAL A 287 -26.10 15.96 67.00
N ARG A 288 -26.83 17.01 67.40
CA ARG A 288 -28.28 17.10 67.15
C ARG A 288 -28.62 17.25 65.66
N GLU A 289 -27.77 17.95 64.92
CA GLU A 289 -27.86 18.11 63.46
C GLU A 289 -27.42 16.83 62.70
N GLY A 290 -26.91 15.81 63.42
CA GLY A 290 -26.49 14.53 62.83
C GLY A 290 -25.19 14.59 62.03
N LEU A 291 -24.43 15.68 62.16
CA LEU A 291 -23.17 15.88 61.43
C LEU A 291 -22.01 15.10 62.05
N VAL A 292 -22.02 14.93 63.38
CA VAL A 292 -21.00 14.18 64.13
C VAL A 292 -21.63 13.35 65.24
N SER A 293 -20.93 12.31 65.68
CA SER A 293 -21.24 11.55 66.89
C SER A 293 -20.01 11.58 67.81
N VAL A 294 -20.22 11.71 69.11
CA VAL A 294 -19.14 11.83 70.09
C VAL A 294 -19.28 10.75 71.16
N ALA A 295 -18.18 10.07 71.46
CA ALA A 295 -18.05 9.16 72.59
C ALA A 295 -16.88 9.62 73.47
N ASP A 296 -17.17 10.02 74.70
CA ASP A 296 -16.18 10.42 75.70
C ASP A 296 -15.87 9.25 76.64
N TYR A 297 -14.60 8.83 76.69
CA TYR A 297 -14.07 7.77 77.57
C TYR A 297 -13.08 8.35 78.59
N GLU A 298 -12.70 7.60 79.62
CA GLU A 298 -11.77 8.11 80.64
C GLU A 298 -10.42 8.52 80.04
N ASP A 299 -9.85 7.71 79.16
CA ASP A 299 -8.52 7.85 78.57
C ASP A 299 -8.50 8.63 77.24
N ARG A 300 -9.64 8.75 76.57
CA ARG A 300 -9.75 9.34 75.23
C ARG A 300 -11.13 9.89 74.91
N SER A 301 -11.22 10.76 73.91
CA SER A 301 -12.50 11.17 73.29
C SER A 301 -12.47 10.84 71.81
N VAL A 302 -13.54 10.22 71.30
CA VAL A 302 -13.68 9.82 69.89
C VAL A 302 -14.80 10.63 69.25
N VAL A 303 -14.43 11.45 68.26
CA VAL A 303 -15.39 12.19 67.43
C VAL A 303 -15.51 11.47 66.09
N THR A 304 -16.68 10.93 65.80
CA THR A 304 -16.99 10.23 64.56
C THR A 304 -17.71 11.15 63.60
N ILE A 305 -17.20 11.24 62.38
CA ILE A 305 -17.80 12.00 61.29
C ILE A 305 -18.25 11.02 60.21
N LEU A 306 -19.52 11.07 59.81
CA LEU A 306 -20.07 10.17 58.79
C LEU A 306 -19.56 10.54 57.39
N GLY A 307 -19.18 9.55 56.61
CA GLY A 307 -18.51 9.74 55.32
C GLY A 307 -19.43 10.33 54.25
N ASP A 308 -20.69 9.92 54.20
CA ASP A 308 -21.64 10.33 53.14
C ASP A 308 -22.05 11.80 53.23
N SER A 309 -22.04 12.37 54.44
CA SER A 309 -22.34 13.78 54.69
C SER A 309 -21.09 14.67 54.65
N SER A 310 -19.89 14.06 54.53
CA SER A 310 -18.61 14.76 54.70
C SER A 310 -17.69 14.72 53.49
N PHE A 311 -17.89 13.76 52.58
CA PHE A 311 -17.08 13.60 51.38
C PHE A 311 -17.96 13.31 50.17
N SER A 312 -17.52 13.78 49.00
CA SER A 312 -18.12 13.36 47.74
C SER A 312 -17.93 11.85 47.52
N SER A 313 -18.89 11.21 46.84
CA SER A 313 -18.82 9.77 46.54
C SER A 313 -17.52 9.41 45.81
N GLY A 314 -16.83 8.38 46.30
CA GLY A 314 -15.54 7.93 45.76
C GLY A 314 -14.38 8.93 45.85
N SER A 315 -14.53 10.03 46.59
CA SER A 315 -13.50 11.05 46.78
C SER A 315 -13.03 11.17 48.24
N ALA A 316 -11.86 11.77 48.42
CA ALA A 316 -11.30 12.21 49.68
C ALA A 316 -11.48 13.72 49.92
N ASP A 317 -12.15 14.43 49.02
CA ASP A 317 -12.37 15.88 49.15
C ASP A 317 -13.49 16.16 50.17
N VAL A 318 -13.18 16.99 51.18
CA VAL A 318 -14.11 17.34 52.27
C VAL A 318 -15.17 18.32 51.76
N LEU A 319 -16.44 18.06 52.07
CA LEU A 319 -17.55 18.93 51.67
C LEU A 319 -17.51 20.27 52.41
N PRO A 320 -17.81 21.40 51.75
CA PRO A 320 -17.77 22.73 52.38
C PRO A 320 -18.63 22.86 53.65
N ILE A 321 -19.74 22.12 53.73
CA ILE A 321 -20.65 22.12 54.88
C ILE A 321 -20.00 21.56 56.16
N VAL A 322 -18.95 20.75 56.04
CA VAL A 322 -18.26 20.09 57.17
C VAL A 322 -17.04 20.88 57.63
N LEU A 323 -16.51 21.80 56.81
CA LEU A 323 -15.36 22.62 57.19
C LEU A 323 -15.57 23.44 58.49
N PRO A 324 -16.72 24.11 58.71
CA PRO A 324 -16.97 24.81 59.98
C PRO A 324 -16.97 23.89 61.20
N VAL A 325 -17.48 22.65 61.02
CA VAL A 325 -17.52 21.64 62.08
C VAL A 325 -16.10 21.18 62.43
N LEU A 326 -15.27 20.92 61.43
CA LEU A 326 -13.87 20.55 61.63
C LEU A 326 -13.08 21.65 62.35
N HIS A 327 -13.29 22.92 62.01
CA HIS A 327 -12.66 24.02 62.74
C HIS A 327 -13.11 24.10 64.20
N ARG A 328 -14.41 23.89 64.48
CA ARG A 328 -14.89 23.81 65.87
C ARG A 328 -14.23 22.65 66.64
N ILE A 329 -14.12 21.48 66.02
CA ILE A 329 -13.39 20.35 66.61
C ILE A 329 -11.93 20.77 66.89
N GLY A 330 -11.25 21.37 65.91
CA GLY A 330 -9.87 21.88 66.05
C GLY A 330 -9.68 22.85 67.22
N LEU A 331 -10.63 23.77 67.44
CA LEU A 331 -10.61 24.68 68.58
C LEU A 331 -10.72 23.96 69.93
N GLU A 332 -11.55 22.93 70.03
CA GLU A 332 -11.67 22.13 71.25
C GLU A 332 -10.41 21.27 71.48
N LEU A 333 -9.83 20.71 70.40
CA LEU A 333 -8.58 19.95 70.45
C LEU A 333 -7.38 20.77 70.97
N LYS A 334 -7.40 22.10 70.86
CA LYS A 334 -6.35 22.97 71.43
C LYS A 334 -6.28 22.89 72.95
N LYS A 335 -7.40 22.61 73.64
CA LYS A 335 -7.48 22.60 75.11
C LYS A 335 -6.82 21.37 75.74
N TYR A 336 -6.71 20.28 74.99
CA TYR A 336 -6.16 19.01 75.46
C TYR A 336 -4.86 18.73 74.70
N PRO A 337 -3.68 18.63 75.33
CA PRO A 337 -2.39 18.52 74.62
C PRO A 337 -2.01 17.12 74.12
N GLY A 338 -2.85 16.10 74.28
CA GLY A 338 -2.49 14.70 73.96
C GLY A 338 -2.44 14.36 72.47
N ALA A 339 -2.10 13.11 72.15
CA ALA A 339 -1.98 12.66 70.75
C ALA A 339 -3.37 12.61 70.08
N VAL A 340 -3.42 13.00 68.80
CA VAL A 340 -4.63 12.95 67.97
C VAL A 340 -4.41 11.92 66.87
N VAL A 341 -5.26 10.89 66.83
CA VAL A 341 -5.26 9.87 65.78
C VAL A 341 -6.49 10.05 64.92
N ILE A 342 -6.30 10.26 63.64
CA ILE A 342 -7.39 10.37 62.66
C ILE A 342 -7.41 9.08 61.84
N ASN A 343 -8.47 8.31 61.96
CA ASN A 343 -8.64 7.04 61.29
C ASN A 343 -9.78 7.10 60.28
N GLY A 344 -9.49 6.80 59.02
CA GLY A 344 -10.50 6.69 57.97
C GLY A 344 -10.97 5.26 57.79
N HIS A 345 -12.28 5.10 57.58
CA HIS A 345 -12.93 3.81 57.31
C HIS A 345 -13.79 3.89 56.04
N THR A 346 -13.87 2.77 55.33
CA THR A 346 -14.72 2.55 54.15
C THR A 346 -15.67 1.39 54.41
N ASP A 347 -16.60 1.16 53.50
CA ASP A 347 -17.39 -0.08 53.50
C ASP A 347 -16.66 -1.19 52.73
N ASN A 348 -17.31 -2.35 52.66
CA ASN A 348 -16.83 -3.54 51.95
C ASN A 348 -17.02 -3.48 50.42
N GLN A 349 -17.48 -2.35 49.85
CA GLN A 349 -17.61 -2.23 48.40
C GLN A 349 -16.25 -1.88 47.81
N PRO A 350 -15.70 -2.68 46.88
CA PRO A 350 -14.38 -2.40 46.33
C PRO A 350 -14.40 -1.12 45.50
N ILE A 351 -13.49 -0.19 45.80
CA ILE A 351 -13.22 0.96 44.94
C ILE A 351 -11.91 0.76 44.17
N SER A 352 -11.95 1.07 42.88
CA SER A 352 -10.76 1.14 42.02
C SER A 352 -10.99 2.20 40.96
N ASN A 353 -10.42 3.39 41.14
CA ASN A 353 -10.44 4.47 40.16
C ASN A 353 -9.04 5.05 39.95
N LEU A 354 -8.89 5.96 38.99
CA LEU A 354 -7.58 6.54 38.64
C LEU A 354 -6.85 7.20 39.83
N ARG A 355 -7.61 7.72 40.80
CA ARG A 355 -7.07 8.45 41.97
C ARG A 355 -6.85 7.54 43.18
N PHE A 356 -7.70 6.52 43.36
CA PHE A 356 -7.69 5.61 44.49
C PHE A 356 -7.76 4.15 44.01
N PRO A 357 -6.60 3.46 43.97
CA PRO A 357 -6.53 2.06 43.54
C PRO A 357 -7.14 1.04 44.52
N SER A 358 -7.35 1.40 45.79
CA SER A 358 -7.92 0.54 46.84
C SER A 358 -8.70 1.33 47.89
N ASN A 359 -9.57 0.62 48.62
CA ASN A 359 -10.29 1.15 49.78
C ASN A 359 -9.35 1.64 50.89
N TRP A 360 -8.19 0.98 51.05
CA TRP A 360 -7.17 1.42 52.00
C TRP A 360 -6.64 2.82 51.66
N GLN A 361 -6.26 3.05 50.40
CA GLN A 361 -5.81 4.37 49.94
C GLN A 361 -6.90 5.44 50.08
N LEU A 362 -8.15 5.13 49.73
CA LEU A 362 -9.27 6.06 49.90
C LEU A 362 -9.49 6.44 51.38
N SER A 363 -9.50 5.45 52.26
CA SER A 363 -9.71 5.65 53.70
C SER A 363 -8.60 6.51 54.32
N LYS A 364 -7.34 6.23 53.98
CA LYS A 364 -6.18 7.02 54.40
C LYS A 364 -6.25 8.45 53.86
N ALA A 365 -6.55 8.62 52.57
CA ALA A 365 -6.64 9.93 51.94
C ALA A 365 -7.74 10.81 52.58
N ARG A 366 -8.90 10.23 52.94
CA ARG A 366 -9.96 10.96 53.67
C ARG A 366 -9.48 11.45 55.03
N ALA A 367 -8.78 10.59 55.77
CA ALA A 367 -8.18 10.95 57.05
C ALA A 367 -7.11 12.04 56.89
N GLU A 368 -6.31 11.99 55.82
CA GLU A 368 -5.33 13.04 55.48
C GLU A 368 -6.02 14.37 55.18
N SER A 369 -7.12 14.39 54.42
CA SER A 369 -7.87 15.63 54.15
C SER A 369 -8.43 16.27 55.42
N VAL A 370 -8.96 15.46 56.34
CA VAL A 370 -9.41 15.95 57.66
C VAL A 370 -8.23 16.46 58.48
N ALA A 371 -7.10 15.75 58.46
CA ALA A 371 -5.88 16.19 59.11
C ALA A 371 -5.43 17.56 58.57
N THR A 372 -5.43 17.78 57.26
CA THR A 372 -5.05 19.06 56.64
C THR A 372 -5.87 20.22 57.19
N VAL A 373 -7.18 20.04 57.37
CA VAL A 373 -8.05 21.07 57.97
C VAL A 373 -7.71 21.30 59.45
N LEU A 374 -7.43 20.24 60.21
CA LEU A 374 -7.12 20.36 61.64
C LEU A 374 -5.70 20.86 61.92
N VAL A 375 -4.75 20.67 61.00
CA VAL A 375 -3.36 21.14 61.14
C VAL A 375 -3.30 22.65 61.33
N SER A 376 -4.17 23.43 60.69
CA SER A 376 -4.20 24.89 60.88
C SER A 376 -4.58 25.29 62.31
N ASP A 377 -5.28 24.42 63.03
CA ASP A 377 -5.70 24.68 64.40
C ASP A 377 -4.71 24.11 65.42
N ILE A 378 -4.35 22.82 65.35
CA ILE A 378 -3.58 22.16 66.42
C ILE A 378 -2.11 21.90 66.09
N GLY A 379 -1.67 22.22 64.88
CA GLY A 379 -0.32 21.95 64.40
C GLY A 379 -0.08 20.48 64.02
N LYS A 380 0.92 20.25 63.15
CA LYS A 380 1.19 18.92 62.56
C LYS A 380 1.76 17.90 63.56
N GLY A 381 2.48 18.35 64.59
CA GLY A 381 3.24 17.46 65.49
C GLY A 381 2.42 16.54 66.39
N ARG A 382 1.10 16.73 66.47
CA ARG A 382 0.19 15.95 67.32
C ARG A 382 -0.71 14.99 66.56
N ILE A 383 -0.69 15.03 65.23
CA ILE A 383 -1.63 14.29 64.38
C ILE A 383 -0.95 13.06 63.78
N GLU A 384 -1.51 11.90 64.05
CA GLU A 384 -1.21 10.64 63.36
C GLU A 384 -2.39 10.27 62.45
N VAL A 385 -2.12 9.94 61.19
CA VAL A 385 -3.14 9.60 60.20
C VAL A 385 -3.11 8.10 59.89
N LYS A 386 -4.28 7.45 59.92
CA LYS A 386 -4.47 6.02 59.65
C LYS A 386 -5.60 5.82 58.64
N GLY A 387 -5.45 4.77 57.83
CA GLY A 387 -6.50 4.27 56.94
C GLY A 387 -6.75 2.80 57.27
N SER A 388 -7.99 2.47 57.58
CA SER A 388 -8.39 1.14 58.05
C SER A 388 -9.29 0.39 57.07
N ALA A 389 -9.59 0.97 55.90
CA ALA A 389 -10.50 0.38 54.92
C ALA A 389 -11.79 -0.14 55.61
N ASP A 390 -12.20 -1.38 55.31
CA ASP A 390 -13.37 -2.07 55.86
C ASP A 390 -13.07 -2.96 57.08
N SER A 391 -11.81 -3.01 57.55
CA SER A 391 -11.34 -3.94 58.58
C SER A 391 -12.00 -3.76 59.96
N GLU A 392 -12.48 -2.55 60.28
CA GLU A 392 -13.10 -2.20 61.55
C GLU A 392 -14.55 -1.72 61.35
N SER A 393 -15.39 -2.66 60.94
CA SER A 393 -16.83 -2.44 60.73
C SER A 393 -17.58 -2.29 62.06
N VAL A 394 -18.40 -1.23 62.18
CA VAL A 394 -19.23 -0.93 63.37
C VAL A 394 -20.69 -1.30 63.18
N ALA A 395 -21.10 -1.56 61.94
CA ALA A 395 -22.45 -1.99 61.57
C ALA A 395 -22.39 -3.06 60.47
N ASP A 396 -23.53 -3.71 60.20
CA ASP A 396 -23.63 -4.76 59.20
C ASP A 396 -23.44 -4.23 57.76
N ASN A 397 -22.42 -4.72 57.07
CA ASN A 397 -22.12 -4.38 55.67
C ASN A 397 -23.16 -4.91 54.66
N SER A 398 -24.05 -5.83 55.07
CA SER A 398 -25.11 -6.35 54.20
C SER A 398 -26.16 -5.26 53.85
N THR A 399 -26.40 -4.32 54.76
CA THR A 399 -27.42 -3.28 54.60
C THR A 399 -26.83 -1.96 54.11
N ALA A 400 -27.58 -1.20 53.30
CA ALA A 400 -27.14 0.13 52.84
C ALA A 400 -26.91 1.10 54.02
N ILE A 401 -27.76 1.01 55.05
CA ILE A 401 -27.68 1.81 56.27
C ILE A 401 -26.42 1.45 57.07
N GLY A 402 -26.09 0.16 57.21
CA GLY A 402 -24.88 -0.27 57.91
C GLY A 402 -23.60 0.10 57.16
N ARG A 403 -23.58 -0.01 55.83
CA ARG A 403 -22.46 0.48 55.01
C ARG A 403 -22.24 1.99 55.18
N ALA A 404 -23.31 2.79 55.23
CA ALA A 404 -23.19 4.23 55.48
C ALA A 404 -22.55 4.56 56.82
N LYS A 405 -22.83 3.76 57.87
CA LYS A 405 -22.16 3.90 59.18
C LYS A 405 -20.69 3.47 59.14
N ASN A 406 -20.34 2.49 58.32
CA ASN A 406 -18.96 2.02 58.19
C ASN A 406 -18.08 2.99 57.39
N ARG A 407 -18.65 3.75 56.45
CA ARG A 407 -17.98 4.89 55.80
C ARG A 407 -17.91 6.06 56.79
N ARG A 408 -16.81 6.18 57.53
CA ARG A 408 -16.65 7.21 58.56
C ARG A 408 -15.19 7.63 58.74
N VAL A 409 -14.97 8.78 59.37
CA VAL A 409 -13.66 9.20 59.86
C VAL A 409 -13.77 9.42 61.37
N GLU A 410 -12.90 8.77 62.12
CA GLU A 410 -12.83 8.90 63.58
C GLU A 410 -11.64 9.77 63.95
N ILE A 411 -11.87 10.77 64.79
CA ILE A 411 -10.85 11.63 65.37
C ILE A 411 -10.76 11.24 66.86
N THR A 412 -9.72 10.51 67.22
CA THR A 412 -9.45 10.09 68.59
C THR A 412 -8.43 11.00 69.23
N VAL A 413 -8.75 11.50 70.42
CA VAL A 413 -7.87 12.38 71.20
C VAL A 413 -7.54 11.66 72.48
N PHE A 414 -6.27 11.33 72.68
CA PHE A 414 -5.81 10.73 73.93
C PHE A 414 -5.64 11.80 74.99
N ILE A 415 -6.08 11.51 76.20
CA ILE A 415 -6.00 12.41 77.34
C ILE A 415 -4.81 11.96 78.18
N THR A 416 -3.76 12.77 78.18
CA THR A 416 -2.67 12.59 79.11
C THR A 416 -3.13 13.17 80.46
N ASN A 417 -3.51 12.31 81.41
CA ASN A 417 -3.71 12.76 82.78
C ASN A 417 -2.38 13.33 83.30
N LYS A 418 -2.44 14.54 83.85
CA LYS A 418 -1.29 15.22 84.44
C LYS A 418 -1.10 14.77 85.88
#